data_AF-A0A8X8XUS6-F1
#
_entry.id   AF-A0A8X8XUS6-F1
#
_cell.length_a   1.000
_cell.length_b   1.000
_cell.length_c   1.000
_cell.angle_alpha   90.00
_cell.angle_beta   90.00
_cell.angle_gamma   90.00
#
_symmetry.space_group_name_H-M   'P 1'
#
loop_
_entity.id
_entity.type
_entity.pdbx_description
1 polymer ?
#
loop_
_entity_poly.entity_id
_entity_poly.type
_entity_poly.pdbx_seq_one_letter_code
_entity_poly.pdbx_strand_id
1 'polypeptide(L)'
;MPQMAKHMGWLPLEKAMGFSRNIPILVLRLVALAATISATAVMVTSSDSATVFNMKFEAKYSNTPTFKYFVLMNAIAAGYTLILLFFPSKSSYGHFILVLDLLILVLLDSSISACLAIGQVGKKGNSHAGWLPICDQVPKFCDRVTGAMIAGFAALLAYFLILLYSIHNVSGKSASLTGGAYDFGRATTSLTQKLLSSPKKVTLVRHGYSTWNKEGRVQGSSNLSVLTEEGIEQARKCRTALSEMHFDQCFSSPISRAKSTAEILWQGKEQPLIYLDSLKEAHLYFLEGLTNVDARKLYPKEFVQWREDPSNLCINEVYPLEKLWERALEAWSEILLTPGESSLVVTHKSILRAMICTALGLGPERFRAMDVNNGGLCVFSFNKNGEAMLKALNMTAHMYTDHVYHY
;
A
#
# COMPACT_ATOMS: atom_id res chain seq x y z
N MET A 1 -25.74 34.39 -14.23
CA MET A 1 -26.42 33.28 -14.93
C MET A 1 -25.87 33.20 -16.35
N PRO A 2 -25.72 31.98 -16.90
CA PRO A 2 -24.41 31.49 -17.36
C PRO A 2 -24.37 31.15 -18.87
N GLN A 3 -23.20 30.87 -19.44
CA GLN A 3 -22.87 29.52 -19.94
C GLN A 3 -21.47 29.42 -20.60
N MET A 4 -20.73 28.43 -20.12
CA MET A 4 -19.93 27.44 -20.85
C MET A 4 -18.85 27.90 -21.85
N ALA A 5 -17.59 27.76 -21.42
CA ALA A 5 -16.55 27.14 -22.26
C ALA A 5 -15.43 26.49 -21.41
N LYS A 6 -15.61 25.18 -21.21
CA LYS A 6 -14.63 24.07 -21.25
C LYS A 6 -13.28 24.22 -20.51
N HIS A 7 -13.26 23.61 -19.33
CA HIS A 7 -12.11 22.89 -18.79
C HIS A 7 -11.64 21.78 -19.75
N MET A 8 -10.40 21.86 -20.24
CA MET A 8 -9.61 20.69 -20.65
C MET A 8 -8.54 20.45 -19.57
N GLY A 9 -8.95 19.79 -18.51
CA GLY A 9 -8.03 19.22 -17.53
C GLY A 9 -7.48 17.91 -18.08
N TRP A 10 -6.15 17.79 -18.13
CA TRP A 10 -5.43 16.55 -18.34
C TRP A 10 -5.79 15.58 -17.21
N LEU A 11 -6.73 14.67 -17.47
CA LEU A 11 -6.96 13.48 -16.65
C LEU A 11 -5.75 12.56 -16.80
N PRO A 12 -5.17 12.03 -15.71
CA PRO A 12 -4.20 10.95 -15.82
C PRO A 12 -4.89 9.76 -16.50
N LEU A 13 -4.30 9.29 -17.60
CA LEU A 13 -4.74 8.13 -18.40
C LEU A 13 -4.88 6.82 -17.61
N GLU A 14 -4.50 6.79 -16.33
CA GLU A 14 -4.62 5.63 -15.44
C GLU A 14 -6.07 5.27 -15.05
N LYS A 15 -7.03 6.19 -15.16
CA LYS A 15 -8.41 5.95 -14.66
C LYS A 15 -9.44 5.51 -15.70
N ALA A 16 -9.08 5.40 -16.98
CA ALA A 16 -10.02 5.08 -18.07
C ALA A 16 -10.08 3.59 -18.45
N MET A 17 -9.23 2.74 -17.86
CA MET A 17 -9.30 1.29 -18.02
C MET A 17 -9.48 0.67 -16.64
N GLY A 18 -10.65 0.08 -16.39
CA GLY A 18 -10.96 -0.72 -15.21
C GLY A 18 -10.11 -2.00 -15.17
N PHE A 19 -8.80 -1.84 -15.01
CA PHE A 19 -7.87 -2.94 -14.83
C PHE A 19 -7.95 -3.33 -13.35
N SER A 20 -8.73 -4.37 -13.05
CA SER A 20 -8.63 -5.07 -11.77
C SER A 20 -7.14 -5.31 -11.49
N ARG A 21 -6.68 -4.95 -10.28
CA ARG A 21 -5.26 -4.99 -9.84
C ARG A 21 -4.59 -6.38 -10.01
N ASN A 22 -5.32 -7.41 -10.43
CA ASN A 22 -4.82 -8.76 -10.65
C ASN A 22 -4.75 -9.18 -12.12
N ILE A 23 -5.31 -8.40 -13.05
CA ILE A 23 -5.25 -8.72 -14.49
C ILE A 23 -3.81 -8.69 -15.03
N PRO A 24 -2.93 -7.73 -14.66
CA PRO A 24 -1.57 -7.67 -15.20
C PRO A 24 -0.76 -8.92 -14.82
N ILE A 25 -0.86 -9.35 -13.56
CA ILE A 25 -0.09 -10.50 -13.06
C ILE A 25 -0.61 -11.83 -13.64
N LEU A 26 -1.93 -11.95 -13.85
CA LEU A 26 -2.52 -13.13 -14.48
C LEU A 26 -2.04 -13.28 -15.93
N VAL A 27 -2.04 -12.18 -16.69
CA VAL A 27 -1.56 -12.15 -18.08
C VAL A 27 -0.07 -12.53 -18.13
N LEU A 28 0.76 -11.93 -17.27
CA LEU A 28 2.18 -12.27 -17.20
C LEU A 28 2.43 -13.75 -16.87
N ARG A 29 1.65 -14.36 -15.97
CA ARG A 29 1.76 -15.79 -15.66
C ARG A 29 1.33 -16.67 -16.83
N LEU A 30 0.31 -16.31 -17.60
CA LEU A 30 -0.06 -17.04 -18.81
C LEU A 30 1.04 -16.98 -19.88
N VAL A 31 1.66 -15.81 -20.06
CA VAL A 31 2.82 -15.65 -20.97
C VAL A 31 3.99 -16.51 -20.51
N ALA A 32 4.33 -16.48 -19.21
CA ALA A 32 5.40 -17.31 -18.65
C ALA A 32 5.13 -18.81 -18.85
N LEU A 33 3.89 -19.26 -18.65
CA LEU A 33 3.49 -20.65 -18.87
C LEU A 33 3.63 -21.08 -20.33
N ALA A 34 3.14 -20.26 -21.27
CA ALA A 34 3.25 -20.55 -22.70
C ALA A 34 4.72 -20.61 -23.16
N ALA A 35 5.55 -19.69 -22.67
CA ALA A 35 6.97 -19.62 -23.02
C ALA A 35 7.76 -20.83 -22.47
N THR A 36 7.55 -21.21 -21.21
CA THR A 36 8.21 -22.38 -20.58
C THR A 36 7.81 -23.71 -21.23
N ILE A 37 6.52 -23.90 -21.56
CA ILE A 37 6.04 -25.07 -22.31
C ILE A 37 6.68 -25.12 -23.70
N SER A 38 6.69 -23.99 -24.42
CA SER A 38 7.27 -23.89 -25.76
C SER A 38 8.77 -24.21 -25.74
N ALA A 39 9.52 -23.64 -24.80
CA ALA A 39 10.95 -23.89 -24.64
C ALA A 39 11.24 -25.39 -24.39
N THR A 40 10.44 -26.00 -23.52
CA THR A 40 10.55 -27.43 -23.19
C THR A 40 10.23 -28.31 -24.40
N ALA A 41 9.11 -28.06 -25.08
CA ALA A 41 8.65 -28.87 -26.21
C ALA A 41 9.61 -28.80 -27.41
N VAL A 42 10.09 -27.59 -27.75
CA VAL A 42 11.04 -27.40 -28.86
C VAL A 42 12.39 -28.07 -28.55
N MET A 43 12.88 -27.98 -27.30
CA MET A 43 14.14 -28.62 -26.91
C MET A 43 14.04 -30.15 -26.91
N VAL A 44 12.99 -30.73 -26.32
CA VAL A 44 12.82 -32.19 -26.24
C VAL A 44 12.67 -32.84 -27.63
N THR A 45 12.03 -32.13 -28.56
CA THR A 45 11.83 -32.60 -29.94
C THR A 45 13.01 -32.26 -30.86
N SER A 46 14.11 -31.71 -30.33
CA SER A 46 15.30 -31.39 -31.12
C SER A 46 16.18 -32.64 -31.33
N SER A 47 16.25 -33.07 -32.59
CA SER A 47 17.18 -34.08 -33.06
C SER A 47 17.54 -33.81 -34.52
N ASP A 48 18.76 -34.17 -34.91
CA ASP A 48 19.23 -34.14 -36.29
C ASP A 48 20.38 -35.14 -36.46
N SER A 49 20.63 -35.58 -37.69
CA SER A 49 21.76 -36.47 -37.97
C SER A 49 22.37 -36.19 -39.33
N ALA A 50 23.69 -36.18 -39.39
CA ALA A 50 24.46 -35.98 -40.63
C ALA A 50 25.46 -37.12 -40.83
N THR A 51 25.86 -37.36 -42.07
CA THR A 51 26.89 -38.36 -42.40
C THR A 51 28.08 -37.66 -43.03
N VAL A 52 29.23 -37.77 -42.39
CA VAL A 52 30.48 -37.13 -42.82
C VAL A 52 31.57 -38.21 -42.83
N PHE A 53 32.27 -38.36 -43.96
CA PHE A 53 33.28 -39.42 -44.16
C PHE A 53 32.80 -40.83 -43.76
N ASN A 54 31.59 -41.22 -44.19
CA ASN A 54 30.99 -42.53 -43.88
C ASN A 54 30.71 -42.79 -42.39
N MET A 55 30.82 -41.79 -41.52
CA MET A 55 30.43 -41.86 -40.11
C MET A 55 29.14 -41.05 -39.89
N LYS A 56 28.18 -41.64 -39.16
CA LYS A 56 26.91 -41.00 -38.83
C LYS A 56 27.03 -40.25 -37.50
N PHE A 57 26.87 -38.92 -37.56
CA PHE A 57 26.80 -38.05 -36.40
C PHE A 57 25.33 -37.80 -36.06
N GLU A 58 24.91 -38.15 -34.84
CA GLU A 58 23.55 -37.92 -34.36
C GLU A 58 23.58 -36.91 -33.20
N ALA A 59 22.87 -35.80 -33.38
CA ALA A 59 22.70 -34.76 -32.37
C ALA A 59 21.29 -34.87 -31.78
N LYS A 60 21.21 -34.98 -30.45
CA LYS A 60 19.97 -35.04 -29.67
C LYS A 60 20.15 -34.24 -28.39
N TYR A 61 19.09 -33.60 -27.91
CA TYR A 61 19.14 -32.86 -26.64
C TYR A 61 19.60 -33.74 -25.47
N SER A 62 19.25 -35.02 -25.50
CA SER A 62 19.59 -36.01 -24.47
C SER A 62 21.09 -36.31 -24.36
N ASN A 63 21.90 -35.87 -25.32
CA ASN A 63 23.33 -36.15 -25.36
C ASN A 63 24.13 -35.17 -24.49
N THR A 64 23.52 -34.06 -24.05
CA THR A 64 24.19 -33.06 -23.21
C THR A 64 23.44 -32.85 -21.90
N PRO A 65 24.10 -32.98 -20.73
CA PRO A 65 23.47 -32.71 -19.43
C PRO A 65 22.86 -31.31 -19.33
N THR A 66 23.49 -30.32 -19.96
CA THR A 66 23.03 -28.93 -19.99
C THR A 66 21.64 -28.77 -20.62
N PHE A 67 21.39 -29.42 -21.76
CA PHE A 67 20.07 -29.34 -22.40
C PHE A 67 19.01 -30.09 -21.59
N LYS A 68 19.37 -31.20 -20.91
CA LYS A 68 18.48 -31.86 -19.94
C LYS A 68 18.13 -30.95 -18.76
N TYR A 69 19.13 -30.24 -18.22
CA TYR A 69 18.92 -29.28 -17.14
C TYR A 69 17.97 -28.15 -17.54
N PHE A 70 18.14 -27.60 -18.74
CA PHE A 70 17.23 -26.58 -19.29
C PHE A 70 15.79 -27.08 -19.44
N VAL A 71 15.60 -28.29 -19.99
CA VAL A 71 14.26 -28.91 -20.09
C VAL A 71 13.65 -29.09 -18.70
N LEU A 72 14.43 -29.59 -17.74
CA LEU A 72 13.95 -29.82 -16.38
C LEU A 72 13.53 -28.52 -15.68
N MET A 73 14.35 -27.47 -15.74
CA MET A 73 14.03 -26.18 -15.09
C MET A 73 12.80 -25.51 -15.72
N ASN A 74 12.67 -25.54 -17.05
CA ASN A 74 11.47 -25.01 -17.72
C ASN A 74 10.21 -25.84 -17.40
N ALA A 75 10.31 -27.16 -17.28
CA ALA A 75 9.19 -28.01 -16.86
C ALA A 75 8.75 -27.73 -15.42
N ILE A 76 9.70 -27.53 -14.48
CA ILE A 76 9.40 -27.14 -13.10
C ILE A 76 8.71 -25.77 -13.06
N ALA A 77 9.23 -24.79 -13.80
CA ALA A 77 8.64 -23.45 -13.89
C ALA A 77 7.20 -23.48 -14.47
N ALA A 78 6.97 -24.29 -15.51
CA ALA A 78 5.64 -24.49 -16.08
C ALA A 78 4.66 -25.12 -15.07
N GLY A 79 5.08 -26.18 -14.37
CA GLY A 79 4.27 -26.83 -13.34
C GLY A 79 3.92 -25.91 -12.19
N TYR A 80 4.91 -25.16 -11.68
CA TYR A 80 4.70 -24.15 -10.63
C TYR A 80 3.73 -23.05 -11.07
N THR A 81 3.90 -22.52 -12.30
CA THR A 81 2.99 -21.48 -12.83
C THR A 81 1.57 -22.01 -12.98
N LEU A 82 1.42 -23.23 -13.49
CA LEU A 82 0.12 -23.88 -13.64
C LEU A 82 -0.60 -24.01 -12.30
N ILE A 83 0.10 -24.45 -11.24
CA ILE A 83 -0.44 -24.53 -9.89
C ILE A 83 -0.96 -23.15 -9.45
N LEU A 84 -0.14 -22.10 -9.59
CA LEU A 84 -0.52 -20.75 -9.15
C LEU A 84 -1.69 -20.13 -9.92
N LEU A 85 -2.00 -20.59 -11.14
CA LEU A 85 -3.21 -20.15 -11.85
C LEU A 85 -4.50 -20.60 -11.16
N PHE A 86 -4.47 -21.69 -10.40
CA PHE A 86 -5.63 -22.20 -9.65
C PHE A 86 -5.74 -21.64 -8.23
N PHE A 87 -4.72 -20.93 -7.73
CA PHE A 87 -4.75 -20.30 -6.40
C PHE A 87 -5.11 -18.80 -6.50
N PRO A 88 -6.24 -18.35 -5.94
CA PRO A 88 -6.62 -16.94 -5.99
C PRO A 88 -5.66 -16.03 -5.20
N SER A 89 -5.31 -14.87 -5.77
CA SER A 89 -4.31 -13.92 -5.24
C SER A 89 -4.70 -13.22 -3.91
N LYS A 90 -5.76 -13.66 -3.24
CA LYS A 90 -6.26 -13.11 -1.96
C LYS A 90 -5.77 -13.91 -0.75
N SER A 91 -4.54 -14.40 -0.81
CA SER A 91 -4.01 -15.32 0.19
C SER A 91 -2.91 -14.67 1.04
N SER A 92 -2.89 -15.01 2.32
CA SER A 92 -1.85 -14.68 3.32
C SER A 92 -0.42 -15.05 2.86
N TYR A 93 -0.27 -15.85 1.81
CA TYR A 93 1.01 -16.39 1.32
C TYR A 93 1.80 -15.48 0.35
N GLY A 94 1.47 -14.20 0.20
CA GLY A 94 2.12 -13.30 -0.78
C GLY A 94 3.65 -13.26 -0.71
N HIS A 95 4.22 -13.20 0.51
CA HIS A 95 5.68 -13.24 0.71
C HIS A 95 6.30 -14.59 0.31
N PHE A 96 5.59 -15.69 0.56
CA PHE A 96 6.06 -17.01 0.19
C PHE A 96 6.07 -17.21 -1.33
N ILE A 97 5.03 -16.73 -2.02
CA ILE A 97 4.97 -16.72 -3.49
C ILE A 97 6.11 -15.89 -4.08
N LEU A 98 6.41 -14.71 -3.50
CA LEU A 98 7.53 -13.87 -3.93
C LEU A 98 8.88 -14.61 -3.86
N VAL A 99 9.13 -15.33 -2.76
CA VAL A 99 10.36 -16.12 -2.59
C VAL A 99 10.43 -17.24 -3.63
N LEU A 100 9.33 -17.93 -3.89
CA LEU A 100 9.28 -18.99 -4.91
C LEU A 100 9.47 -18.43 -6.33
N ASP A 101 8.84 -17.29 -6.67
CA ASP A 101 9.02 -16.64 -7.97
C ASP A 101 10.50 -16.24 -8.18
N LEU A 102 11.18 -15.74 -7.13
CA LEU A 102 12.62 -15.45 -7.17
C LEU A 102 13.45 -16.71 -7.39
N LEU A 103 13.15 -17.81 -6.71
CA LEU A 103 13.85 -19.08 -6.90
C LEU A 103 13.71 -19.61 -8.33
N ILE A 104 12.50 -19.55 -8.90
CA ILE A 104 12.28 -19.97 -10.28
C ILE A 104 13.03 -19.08 -11.26
N LEU A 105 13.03 -17.76 -11.06
CA LEU A 105 13.79 -16.82 -11.89
C LEU A 105 15.28 -17.19 -11.93
N VAL A 106 15.89 -17.44 -10.77
CA VAL A 106 17.31 -17.81 -10.65
C VAL A 106 17.61 -19.16 -11.32
N LEU A 107 16.72 -20.14 -11.17
CA LEU A 107 16.87 -21.46 -11.81
C LEU A 107 16.73 -21.40 -13.34
N LEU A 108 15.81 -20.57 -13.85
CA LEU A 108 15.67 -20.36 -15.28
C LEU A 108 16.91 -19.67 -15.86
N ASP A 109 17.38 -18.60 -15.19
CA ASP A 109 18.57 -17.84 -15.61
C ASP A 109 19.83 -18.71 -15.69
N SER A 110 20.07 -19.51 -14.65
CA SER A 110 21.23 -20.41 -14.61
C SER A 110 21.18 -21.46 -15.74
N SER A 111 19.99 -22.00 -16.01
CA SER A 111 19.80 -23.01 -17.06
C SER A 111 19.97 -22.43 -18.47
N ILE A 112 19.48 -21.21 -18.73
CA ILE A 112 19.65 -20.50 -20.00
C ILE A 112 21.11 -20.16 -20.21
N SER A 113 21.78 -19.65 -19.18
CA SER A 113 23.21 -19.30 -19.22
C SER A 113 24.09 -20.50 -19.54
N ALA A 114 23.81 -21.66 -18.92
CA ALA A 114 24.53 -22.90 -19.21
C ALA A 114 24.29 -23.36 -20.66
N CYS A 115 23.04 -23.34 -21.13
CA CYS A 115 22.70 -23.66 -22.53
C CYS A 115 23.38 -22.72 -23.52
N LEU A 116 23.46 -21.43 -23.21
CA LEU A 116 24.12 -20.45 -24.06
C LEU A 116 25.62 -20.72 -24.17
N ALA A 117 26.28 -21.07 -23.08
CA ALA A 117 27.69 -21.43 -23.11
C ALA A 117 27.95 -22.64 -24.02
N ILE A 118 27.16 -23.71 -23.89
CA ILE A 118 27.28 -24.89 -24.75
C ILE A 118 26.86 -24.59 -26.20
N GLY A 119 25.82 -23.79 -26.40
CA GLY A 119 25.38 -23.37 -27.73
C GLY A 119 26.44 -22.56 -28.47
N GLN A 120 27.15 -21.67 -27.77
CA GLN A 120 28.29 -20.93 -28.33
C GLN A 120 29.43 -21.86 -28.74
N VAL A 121 29.77 -22.83 -27.88
CA VAL A 121 30.74 -23.87 -28.22
C VAL A 121 30.29 -24.68 -29.45
N GLY A 122 29.03 -25.08 -29.52
CA GLY A 122 28.49 -25.83 -30.67
C GLY A 122 28.55 -25.02 -31.97
N LYS A 123 28.34 -23.71 -31.89
CA LYS A 123 28.33 -22.79 -33.05
C LYS A 123 29.74 -22.41 -33.53
N LYS A 124 30.65 -22.08 -32.62
CA LYS A 124 31.98 -21.54 -32.96
C LYS A 124 33.13 -22.54 -32.77
N GLY A 125 32.89 -23.65 -32.08
CA GLY A 125 33.93 -24.52 -31.58
C GLY A 125 34.76 -23.89 -30.47
N ASN A 126 35.78 -24.61 -30.02
CA ASN A 126 36.85 -24.14 -29.14
C ASN A 126 38.16 -24.80 -29.59
N SER A 127 39.00 -24.06 -30.30
CA SER A 127 40.27 -24.55 -30.84
C SER A 127 41.27 -24.99 -29.76
N HIS A 128 41.26 -24.36 -28.58
CA HIS A 128 42.16 -24.70 -27.48
C HIS A 128 41.79 -26.03 -26.82
N ALA A 129 40.49 -26.36 -26.79
CA ALA A 129 39.98 -27.63 -26.28
C ALA A 129 39.86 -28.71 -27.38
N GLY A 130 40.20 -28.39 -28.63
CA GLY A 130 40.03 -29.28 -29.78
C GLY A 130 38.56 -29.54 -30.17
N TRP A 131 37.63 -28.69 -29.73
CA TRP A 131 36.21 -28.83 -30.04
C TRP A 131 35.90 -28.15 -31.37
N LEU A 132 35.54 -28.94 -32.37
CA LEU A 132 35.13 -28.41 -33.68
C LEU A 132 33.70 -27.85 -33.62
N PRO A 133 33.36 -26.83 -34.44
CA PRO A 133 31.98 -26.38 -34.59
C PRO A 133 31.12 -27.51 -35.16
N ILE A 134 29.96 -27.73 -34.54
CA ILE A 134 29.05 -28.85 -34.88
C ILE A 134 27.81 -28.33 -35.63
N CYS A 135 27.42 -27.07 -35.43
CA CYS A 135 26.20 -26.53 -36.02
C CYS A 135 26.18 -26.47 -37.54
N ASP A 136 27.33 -26.43 -38.21
CA ASP A 136 27.40 -26.50 -39.68
C ASP A 136 27.02 -27.89 -40.22
N GLN A 137 27.18 -28.94 -39.40
CA GLN A 137 26.86 -30.32 -39.77
C GLN A 137 25.42 -30.70 -39.43
N VAL A 138 24.86 -30.14 -38.34
CA VAL A 138 23.49 -30.41 -37.87
C VAL A 138 22.70 -29.10 -37.68
N PRO A 139 22.46 -28.34 -38.76
CA PRO A 139 21.88 -27.00 -38.66
C PRO A 139 20.46 -27.02 -38.09
N LYS A 140 19.64 -28.03 -38.41
CA LYS A 140 18.25 -28.12 -37.92
C LYS A 140 18.20 -28.32 -36.40
N PHE A 141 19.16 -29.07 -35.85
CA PHE A 141 19.29 -29.22 -34.40
C PHE A 141 19.65 -27.88 -33.75
N CYS A 142 20.67 -27.19 -34.26
CA CYS A 142 21.10 -25.92 -33.69
C CYS A 142 20.05 -24.80 -33.81
N ASP A 143 19.29 -24.75 -34.90
CA ASP A 143 18.19 -23.80 -35.06
C ASP A 143 17.06 -24.06 -34.06
N ARG A 144 16.69 -25.33 -33.85
CA ARG A 144 15.70 -25.71 -32.82
C ARG A 144 16.18 -25.39 -31.41
N VAL A 145 17.43 -25.69 -31.08
CA VAL A 145 18.04 -25.34 -29.79
C VAL A 145 18.02 -23.83 -29.57
N THR A 146 18.37 -23.05 -30.60
CA THR A 146 18.31 -21.57 -30.55
C THR A 146 16.88 -21.08 -30.32
N GLY A 147 15.90 -21.64 -31.04
CA GLY A 147 14.48 -21.31 -30.85
C GLY A 147 13.99 -21.62 -29.44
N ALA A 148 14.37 -22.78 -28.88
CA ALA A 148 14.05 -23.14 -27.50
C ALA A 148 14.65 -22.15 -26.49
N MET A 149 15.90 -21.70 -26.70
CA MET A 149 16.54 -20.71 -25.83
C MET A 149 15.86 -19.34 -25.90
N ILE A 150 15.40 -18.90 -27.08
CA ILE A 150 14.64 -17.65 -27.24
C ILE A 150 13.33 -17.73 -26.44
N ALA A 151 12.61 -18.84 -26.53
CA ALA A 151 11.40 -19.06 -25.72
C ALA A 151 11.72 -19.08 -24.21
N GLY A 152 12.83 -19.71 -23.81
CA GLY A 152 13.30 -19.69 -22.42
C GLY A 152 13.63 -18.28 -21.93
N PHE A 153 14.26 -17.45 -22.76
CA PHE A 153 14.53 -16.04 -22.41
C PHE A 153 13.25 -15.20 -22.29
N ALA A 154 12.24 -15.46 -23.13
CA ALA A 154 10.93 -14.84 -23.00
C ALA A 154 10.26 -15.22 -21.66
N ALA A 155 10.39 -16.47 -21.22
CA ALA A 155 9.94 -16.91 -19.90
C ALA A 155 10.70 -16.17 -18.78
N LEU A 156 12.02 -16.06 -18.88
CA LEU A 156 12.85 -15.33 -17.92
C LEU A 156 12.40 -13.87 -17.77
N LEU A 157 12.17 -13.19 -18.90
CA LEU A 157 11.68 -11.81 -18.92
C LEU A 157 10.29 -11.70 -18.27
N ALA A 158 9.38 -12.63 -18.56
CA ALA A 158 8.06 -12.66 -17.93
C ALA A 158 8.17 -12.82 -16.41
N TYR A 159 9.01 -13.73 -15.92
CA TYR A 159 9.26 -13.91 -14.48
C TYR A 159 9.88 -12.68 -13.83
N PHE A 160 10.79 -11.99 -14.52
CA PHE A 160 11.37 -10.74 -14.03
C PHE A 160 10.29 -9.66 -13.86
N LEU A 161 9.39 -9.52 -14.84
CA LEU A 161 8.26 -8.58 -14.75
C LEU A 161 7.25 -8.96 -13.66
N ILE A 162 6.98 -10.26 -13.47
CA ILE A 162 6.18 -10.78 -12.35
C ILE A 162 6.83 -10.38 -11.01
N LEU A 163 8.15 -10.55 -10.88
CA LEU A 163 8.87 -10.19 -9.66
C LEU A 163 8.80 -8.69 -9.40
N LEU A 164 9.04 -7.84 -10.40
CA LEU A 164 8.92 -6.38 -10.25
C LEU A 164 7.51 -5.95 -9.85
N TYR A 165 6.48 -6.54 -10.46
CA TYR A 165 5.09 -6.25 -10.13
C TYR A 165 4.73 -6.70 -8.70
N SER A 166 5.16 -7.90 -8.32
CA SER A 166 4.96 -8.45 -6.98
C SER A 166 5.70 -7.65 -5.93
N ILE A 167 6.95 -7.23 -6.19
CA ILE A 167 7.70 -6.33 -5.34
C ILE A 167 6.99 -4.99 -5.25
N HIS A 168 6.52 -4.38 -6.34
CA HIS A 168 5.81 -3.11 -6.26
C HIS A 168 4.52 -3.20 -5.42
N ASN A 169 3.77 -4.30 -5.53
CA ASN A 169 2.55 -4.50 -4.74
C ASN A 169 2.83 -4.87 -3.28
N VAL A 170 3.89 -5.64 -3.01
CA VAL A 170 4.31 -5.99 -1.64
C VAL A 170 5.04 -4.80 -0.98
N SER A 171 5.81 -4.03 -1.72
CA SER A 171 6.47 -2.79 -1.29
C SER A 171 5.50 -1.62 -1.16
N GLY A 172 4.41 -1.59 -1.93
CA GLY A 172 3.26 -0.74 -1.65
C GLY A 172 2.57 -1.10 -0.33
N LYS A 173 2.82 -2.31 0.21
CA LYS A 173 2.50 -2.73 1.58
C LYS A 173 3.72 -2.71 2.52
N SER A 174 4.92 -2.41 2.04
CA SER A 174 6.11 -2.29 2.86
C SER A 174 6.04 -0.94 3.54
N ALA A 175 5.55 -1.00 4.76
CA ALA A 175 6.04 -0.28 5.90
C ALA A 175 7.28 0.61 5.67
N SER A 176 7.13 1.73 4.97
CA SER A 176 7.52 3.01 5.55
C SER A 176 6.44 3.39 6.55
N LEU A 177 6.30 2.51 7.55
CA LEU A 177 5.76 2.91 8.82
C LEU A 177 6.74 3.99 9.28
N THR A 178 6.22 5.14 9.68
CA THR A 178 6.98 6.05 10.53
C THR A 178 7.35 5.33 11.82
N GLY A 179 7.75 5.99 12.89
CA GLY A 179 8.08 5.19 14.07
C GLY A 179 8.68 6.00 15.17
N GLY A 180 8.54 5.41 16.35
CA GLY A 180 8.71 6.03 17.65
C GLY A 180 9.99 6.83 17.82
N ALA A 181 9.94 7.73 18.81
CA ALA A 181 11.09 8.51 19.23
C ALA A 181 12.26 7.57 19.53
N TYR A 182 13.40 7.80 18.87
CA TYR A 182 14.65 7.10 19.14
C TYR A 182 15.37 7.72 20.33
N ASP A 183 15.31 9.05 20.42
CA ASP A 183 15.82 9.87 21.50
C ASP A 183 14.95 11.13 21.69
N PHE A 184 15.45 12.15 22.38
CA PHE A 184 14.70 13.39 22.61
C PHE A 184 14.62 14.34 21.39
N GLY A 185 15.31 14.06 20.29
CA GLY A 185 15.41 14.92 19.11
C GLY A 185 15.11 14.25 17.75
N ARG A 186 14.96 12.92 17.70
CA ARG A 186 14.75 12.15 16.47
C ARG A 186 13.71 11.05 16.60
N ALA A 187 13.08 10.72 15.47
CA ALA A 187 12.21 9.57 15.30
C ALA A 187 12.59 8.81 14.01
N THR A 188 12.06 7.60 13.83
CA THR A 188 12.61 6.68 12.81
C THR A 188 12.40 7.13 11.35
N THR A 189 11.26 7.73 11.01
CA THR A 189 10.94 8.17 9.64
C THR A 189 10.14 9.46 9.65
N SER A 190 10.41 10.31 8.66
CA SER A 190 9.70 11.56 8.45
C SER A 190 8.30 11.38 7.85
N LEU A 191 7.37 12.25 8.25
CA LEU A 191 6.06 12.42 7.61
C LEU A 191 6.09 13.31 6.37
N THR A 192 7.21 13.99 6.10
CA THR A 192 7.35 14.93 4.98
C THR A 192 8.57 14.61 4.13
N GLN A 193 8.44 14.68 2.81
CA GLN A 193 9.59 14.52 1.91
C GLN A 193 10.50 15.76 1.86
N LYS A 194 10.09 16.87 2.49
CA LYS A 194 10.81 18.14 2.52
C LYS A 194 11.25 18.46 3.94
N LEU A 195 12.38 19.16 4.07
CA LEU A 195 12.81 19.72 5.33
C LEU A 195 11.86 20.85 5.75
N LEU A 196 11.45 20.86 7.01
CA LEU A 196 10.67 21.93 7.60
C LEU A 196 11.58 23.12 7.93
N SER A 197 11.06 24.34 7.82
CA SER A 197 11.82 25.56 8.15
C SER A 197 12.21 25.61 9.65
N SER A 198 11.34 25.10 10.52
CA SER A 198 11.54 25.02 11.97
C SER A 198 10.90 23.74 12.54
N PRO A 199 11.30 23.32 13.76
CA PRO A 199 10.56 22.30 14.51
C PRO A 199 9.11 22.73 14.73
N LYS A 200 8.20 21.76 14.84
CA LYS A 200 6.77 22.03 14.99
C LYS A 200 6.17 21.34 16.20
N LYS A 201 5.10 21.92 16.74
CA LYS A 201 4.23 21.33 17.75
C LYS A 201 2.81 21.30 17.19
N VAL A 202 2.17 20.14 17.27
CA VAL A 202 0.79 19.97 16.81
C VAL A 202 -0.04 19.41 17.96
N THR A 203 -1.06 20.17 18.37
CA THR A 203 -2.05 19.75 19.37
C THR A 203 -3.31 19.31 18.64
N LEU A 204 -3.65 18.04 18.75
CA LEU A 204 -4.84 17.42 18.17
C LEU A 204 -5.96 17.37 19.21
N VAL A 205 -7.19 17.67 18.79
CA VAL A 205 -8.39 17.65 19.62
C VAL A 205 -9.48 16.87 18.89
N ARG A 206 -10.12 15.93 19.59
CA ARG A 206 -11.35 15.31 19.09
C ARG A 206 -12.53 16.26 19.32
N HIS A 207 -13.44 16.36 18.35
CA HIS A 207 -14.67 17.13 18.49
C HIS A 207 -15.45 16.79 19.79
N GLY A 208 -16.21 17.76 20.31
CA GLY A 208 -17.06 17.56 21.49
C GLY A 208 -18.17 16.52 21.28
N TYR A 209 -18.82 16.11 22.35
CA TYR A 209 -19.93 15.17 22.32
C TYR A 209 -21.06 15.63 21.38
N SER A 210 -21.66 14.70 20.64
CA SER A 210 -22.61 15.01 19.57
C SER A 210 -23.91 14.23 19.71
N THR A 211 -24.95 14.67 19.01
CA THR A 211 -26.27 14.00 19.00
C THR A 211 -26.14 12.53 18.63
N TRP A 212 -25.33 12.21 17.61
CA TRP A 212 -25.11 10.82 17.20
C TRP A 212 -24.18 10.04 18.13
N ASN A 213 -23.34 10.70 18.94
CA ASN A 213 -22.68 10.01 20.04
C ASN A 213 -23.71 9.57 21.09
N LYS A 214 -24.61 10.48 21.50
CA LYS A 214 -25.69 10.21 22.46
C LYS A 214 -26.61 9.09 22.00
N GLU A 215 -26.95 9.06 20.72
CA GLU A 215 -27.83 8.05 20.12
C GLU A 215 -27.09 6.74 19.76
N GLY A 216 -25.77 6.68 19.91
CA GLY A 216 -24.99 5.50 19.54
C GLY A 216 -25.05 5.18 18.04
N ARG A 217 -25.07 6.20 17.18
CA ARG A 217 -25.08 6.06 15.72
C ARG A 217 -23.68 6.02 15.13
N VAL A 218 -23.54 5.30 14.02
CA VAL A 218 -22.34 5.36 13.18
C VAL A 218 -22.32 6.71 12.46
N GLN A 219 -21.30 7.53 12.73
CA GLN A 219 -21.23 8.90 12.20
C GLN A 219 -20.63 8.98 10.81
N GLY A 220 -19.47 8.36 10.62
CA GLY A 220 -18.68 8.52 9.40
C GLY A 220 -18.49 9.98 9.01
N SER A 221 -18.51 10.26 7.71
CA SER A 221 -18.34 11.61 7.17
C SER A 221 -19.65 12.41 7.04
N SER A 222 -20.76 11.89 7.55
CA SER A 222 -22.05 12.59 7.54
C SER A 222 -21.99 13.92 8.30
N ASN A 223 -22.66 14.93 7.73
CA ASN A 223 -22.73 16.28 8.26
C ASN A 223 -23.98 16.56 9.11
N LEU A 224 -24.79 15.53 9.39
CA LEU A 224 -26.06 15.67 10.12
C LEU A 224 -25.91 15.67 11.65
N SER A 225 -24.75 15.21 12.16
CA SER A 225 -24.45 15.18 13.59
C SER A 225 -23.91 16.54 14.06
N VAL A 226 -24.52 17.10 15.11
CA VAL A 226 -24.18 18.39 15.72
C VAL A 226 -23.79 18.19 17.19
N LEU A 227 -23.13 19.19 17.79
CA LEU A 227 -22.78 19.14 19.21
C LEU A 227 -24.04 19.14 20.10
N THR A 228 -23.97 18.43 21.23
CA THR A 228 -24.94 18.59 22.33
C THR A 228 -24.47 19.70 23.27
N GLU A 229 -25.28 20.09 24.25
CA GLU A 229 -24.85 21.07 25.26
C GLU A 229 -23.62 20.58 26.03
N GLU A 230 -23.58 19.29 26.37
CA GLU A 230 -22.39 18.67 27.00
C GLU A 230 -21.16 18.76 26.08
N GLY A 231 -21.34 18.59 24.77
CA GLY A 231 -20.26 18.73 23.80
C GLY A 231 -19.78 20.16 23.61
N ILE A 232 -20.68 21.15 23.70
CA ILE A 232 -20.33 22.57 23.72
C ILE A 232 -19.52 22.88 24.98
N GLU A 233 -19.92 22.36 26.14
CA GLU A 233 -19.19 22.56 27.39
C GLU A 233 -17.80 21.89 27.36
N GLN A 234 -17.69 20.69 26.79
CA GLN A 234 -16.40 20.07 26.52
C GLN A 234 -15.50 20.97 25.66
N ALA A 235 -16.03 21.57 24.60
CA ALA A 235 -15.28 22.49 23.75
C ALA A 235 -14.82 23.75 24.54
N ARG A 236 -15.67 24.30 25.41
CA ARG A 236 -15.30 25.42 26.31
C ARG A 236 -14.20 25.03 27.29
N LYS A 237 -14.29 23.84 27.90
CA LYS A 237 -13.23 23.29 28.78
C LYS A 237 -11.90 23.12 28.05
N CYS A 238 -11.93 22.61 26.81
CA CYS A 238 -10.73 22.55 25.96
C CYS A 238 -10.16 23.95 25.70
N ARG A 239 -11.00 24.94 25.40
CA ARG A 239 -10.54 26.33 25.20
C ARG A 239 -9.82 26.87 26.43
N THR A 240 -10.40 26.69 27.62
CA THR A 240 -9.78 27.12 28.87
C THR A 240 -8.46 26.41 29.12
N ALA A 241 -8.40 25.09 28.91
CA ALA A 241 -7.16 24.33 29.09
C ALA A 241 -6.03 24.72 28.13
N LEU A 242 -6.38 25.32 26.99
CA LEU A 242 -5.45 25.72 25.94
C LEU A 242 -5.24 27.25 25.89
N SER A 243 -5.79 28.03 26.82
CA SER A 243 -5.79 29.51 26.77
C SER A 243 -4.38 30.10 26.79
N GLU A 244 -3.52 29.53 27.63
CA GLU A 244 -2.13 29.96 27.84
C GLU A 244 -1.16 29.44 26.77
N MET A 245 -1.64 28.61 25.83
CA MET A 245 -0.83 28.11 24.73
C MET A 245 -0.91 29.04 23.53
N HIS A 246 0.25 29.35 22.95
CA HIS A 246 0.35 30.03 21.66
C HIS A 246 0.11 29.05 20.51
N PHE A 247 -0.71 29.45 19.55
CA PHE A 247 -0.96 28.75 18.30
C PHE A 247 -0.93 29.77 17.16
N ASP A 248 -0.18 29.47 16.11
CA ASP A 248 -0.08 30.31 14.92
C ASP A 248 -1.33 30.19 14.04
N GLN A 249 -2.03 29.06 14.14
CA GLN A 249 -3.22 28.73 13.35
C GLN A 249 -3.99 27.54 13.94
N CYS A 250 -5.26 27.41 13.53
CA CYS A 250 -6.10 26.26 13.83
C CYS A 250 -6.55 25.60 12.52
N PHE A 251 -6.41 24.29 12.44
CA PHE A 251 -6.98 23.48 11.38
C PHE A 251 -8.20 22.72 11.90
N SER A 252 -9.24 22.59 11.09
CA SER A 252 -10.41 21.79 11.48
C SER A 252 -10.98 21.01 10.31
N SER A 253 -11.57 19.86 10.63
CA SER A 253 -12.48 19.21 9.69
C SER A 253 -13.69 20.10 9.40
N PRO A 254 -14.15 20.24 8.15
CA PRO A 254 -15.33 21.04 7.82
C PRO A 254 -16.65 20.40 8.27
N ILE A 255 -16.63 19.17 8.79
CA ILE A 255 -17.83 18.48 9.29
C ILE A 255 -18.34 19.20 10.56
N SER A 256 -19.64 19.48 10.59
CA SER A 256 -20.36 20.35 11.54
C SER A 256 -19.88 20.23 12.99
N ARG A 257 -19.91 19.03 13.60
CA ARG A 257 -19.44 18.83 14.98
C ARG A 257 -17.99 19.25 15.25
N ALA A 258 -17.07 19.01 14.31
CA ALA A 258 -15.67 19.41 14.44
C ALA A 258 -15.50 20.90 14.13
N LYS A 259 -16.21 21.41 13.12
CA LYS A 259 -16.29 22.82 12.79
C LYS A 259 -16.75 23.66 13.99
N SER A 260 -17.91 23.35 14.58
CA SER A 260 -18.43 24.06 15.75
C SER A 260 -17.52 23.94 16.97
N THR A 261 -16.87 22.78 17.16
CA THR A 261 -15.85 22.64 18.23
C THR A 261 -14.71 23.62 17.99
N ALA A 262 -14.16 23.67 16.78
CA ALA A 262 -13.06 24.58 16.44
C ALA A 262 -13.46 26.06 16.57
N GLU A 263 -14.65 26.45 16.13
CA GLU A 263 -15.17 27.81 16.27
C GLU A 263 -15.25 28.23 17.75
N ILE A 264 -15.67 27.33 18.65
CA ILE A 264 -15.67 27.60 20.10
C ILE A 264 -14.23 27.76 20.63
N LEU A 265 -13.33 26.82 20.29
CA LEU A 265 -11.93 26.86 20.75
C LEU A 265 -11.18 28.09 20.24
N TRP A 266 -11.54 28.58 19.06
CA TRP A 266 -10.87 29.67 18.36
C TRP A 266 -11.51 31.04 18.57
N GLN A 267 -12.58 31.11 19.36
CA GLN A 267 -13.25 32.37 19.66
C GLN A 267 -12.30 33.36 20.33
N GLY A 268 -12.16 34.56 19.75
CA GLY A 268 -11.30 35.63 20.27
C GLY A 268 -9.83 35.51 19.86
N LYS A 269 -9.47 34.57 18.99
CA LYS A 269 -8.14 34.49 18.36
C LYS A 269 -8.16 35.21 17.02
N GLU A 270 -7.12 36.00 16.73
CA GLU A 270 -6.95 36.72 15.46
C GLU A 270 -6.29 35.85 14.38
N GLN A 271 -5.59 34.80 14.80
CA GLN A 271 -4.92 33.84 13.92
C GLN A 271 -5.94 33.09 13.04
N PRO A 272 -5.52 32.52 11.89
CA PRO A 272 -6.46 31.88 10.97
C PRO A 272 -7.02 30.56 11.50
N LEU A 273 -8.32 30.34 11.25
CA LEU A 273 -9.01 29.04 11.33
C LEU A 273 -9.24 28.51 9.91
N ILE A 274 -8.58 27.39 9.59
CA ILE A 274 -8.51 26.82 8.24
C ILE A 274 -9.22 25.47 8.23
N TYR A 275 -10.11 25.25 7.27
CA TYR A 275 -10.81 23.97 7.12
C TYR A 275 -10.10 23.08 6.11
N LEU A 276 -9.74 21.86 6.51
CA LEU A 276 -9.07 20.87 5.66
C LEU A 276 -9.96 19.66 5.39
N ASP A 277 -10.11 19.32 4.12
CA ASP A 277 -10.89 18.16 3.69
C ASP A 277 -10.22 16.83 4.06
N SER A 278 -8.88 16.81 4.15
CA SER A 278 -8.08 15.68 4.63
C SER A 278 -8.39 15.30 6.09
N LEU A 279 -8.92 16.23 6.88
CA LEU A 279 -9.37 15.99 8.27
C LEU A 279 -10.79 15.40 8.36
N LYS A 280 -11.48 15.10 7.25
CA LYS A 280 -12.80 14.45 7.29
C LYS A 280 -12.71 13.01 7.82
N GLU A 281 -13.74 12.62 8.57
CA GLU A 281 -13.86 11.26 9.09
C GLU A 281 -14.01 10.21 7.97
N ALA A 282 -13.78 8.95 8.30
CA ALA A 282 -14.00 7.83 7.38
C ALA A 282 -15.42 7.85 6.79
N HIS A 283 -15.54 7.70 5.48
CA HIS A 283 -16.84 7.55 4.83
C HIS A 283 -17.30 6.09 4.93
N LEU A 284 -18.41 5.84 5.62
CA LEU A 284 -18.96 4.51 5.88
C LEU A 284 -20.28 4.26 5.15
N TYR A 285 -20.62 5.11 4.19
CA TYR A 285 -21.74 4.96 3.26
C TYR A 285 -23.07 4.65 3.98
N PHE A 286 -23.73 3.55 3.62
CA PHE A 286 -25.03 3.14 4.14
C PHE A 286 -25.04 2.80 5.64
N LEU A 287 -23.88 2.67 6.29
CA LEU A 287 -23.82 2.52 7.74
C LEU A 287 -24.04 3.86 8.45
N GLU A 288 -23.73 4.99 7.81
CA GLU A 288 -23.85 6.32 8.42
C GLU A 288 -25.32 6.62 8.79
N GLY A 289 -25.54 7.08 10.02
CA GLY A 289 -26.85 7.41 10.55
C GLY A 289 -27.61 6.23 11.14
N LEU A 290 -27.19 4.98 10.93
CA LEU A 290 -27.77 3.85 11.63
C LEU A 290 -27.32 3.82 13.09
N THR A 291 -28.22 3.45 14.00
CA THR A 291 -27.80 3.07 15.36
C THR A 291 -26.94 1.81 15.28
N ASN A 292 -26.06 1.58 16.25
CA ASN A 292 -25.26 0.35 16.27
C ASN A 292 -26.14 -0.92 16.27
N VAL A 293 -27.34 -0.85 16.85
CA VAL A 293 -28.31 -1.95 16.88
C VAL A 293 -28.88 -2.19 15.47
N ASP A 294 -29.31 -1.12 14.79
CA ASP A 294 -29.88 -1.22 13.44
C ASP A 294 -28.82 -1.64 12.43
N ALA A 295 -27.60 -1.09 12.51
CA ALA A 295 -26.49 -1.45 11.64
C ALA A 295 -26.14 -2.94 11.77
N ARG A 296 -26.10 -3.48 13.01
CA ARG A 296 -25.89 -4.91 13.25
C ARG A 296 -27.02 -5.77 12.67
N LYS A 297 -28.26 -5.27 12.67
CA LYS A 297 -29.43 -6.01 12.16
C LYS A 297 -29.52 -5.99 10.63
N LEU A 298 -29.33 -4.82 10.03
CA LEU A 298 -29.48 -4.60 8.58
C LEU A 298 -28.25 -5.05 7.78
N TYR A 299 -27.06 -4.81 8.32
CA TYR A 299 -25.78 -5.07 7.66
C TYR A 299 -24.81 -5.81 8.60
N PRO A 300 -25.16 -7.02 9.06
CA PRO A 300 -24.41 -7.71 10.10
C PRO A 300 -22.95 -7.98 9.72
N LYS A 301 -22.68 -8.33 8.45
CA LYS A 301 -21.34 -8.65 7.98
C LYS A 301 -20.44 -7.42 8.02
N GLU A 302 -20.88 -6.33 7.39
CA GLU A 302 -20.15 -5.08 7.28
C GLU A 302 -20.00 -4.40 8.64
N PHE A 303 -21.04 -4.45 9.48
CA PHE A 303 -20.96 -3.93 10.84
C PHE A 303 -19.97 -4.70 11.70
N VAL A 304 -20.01 -6.04 11.71
CA VAL A 304 -19.05 -6.86 12.46
C VAL A 304 -17.63 -6.60 11.95
N GLN A 305 -17.44 -6.59 10.63
CA GLN A 305 -16.15 -6.32 10.03
C GLN A 305 -15.65 -4.92 10.40
N TRP A 306 -16.48 -3.87 10.34
CA TRP A 306 -16.11 -2.54 10.81
C TRP A 306 -15.68 -2.52 12.29
N ARG A 307 -16.36 -3.30 13.14
CA ARG A 307 -16.09 -3.34 14.59
C ARG A 307 -14.83 -4.12 14.93
N GLU A 308 -14.64 -5.27 14.32
CA GLU A 308 -13.66 -6.29 14.73
C GLU A 308 -12.45 -6.37 13.77
N ASP A 309 -12.65 -6.17 12.47
CA ASP A 309 -11.61 -6.23 11.44
C ASP A 309 -11.73 -5.10 10.40
N PRO A 310 -11.58 -3.83 10.83
CA PRO A 310 -11.84 -2.68 9.97
C PRO A 310 -10.86 -2.57 8.81
N SER A 311 -9.68 -3.21 8.88
CA SER A 311 -8.68 -3.22 7.81
C SER A 311 -9.15 -3.97 6.57
N ASN A 312 -9.99 -4.99 6.74
CA ASN A 312 -10.52 -5.77 5.62
C ASN A 312 -11.91 -5.29 5.17
N LEU A 313 -12.53 -4.34 5.88
CA LEU A 313 -13.84 -3.80 5.51
C LEU A 313 -13.78 -3.21 4.10
N CYS A 314 -14.64 -3.73 3.23
CA CYS A 314 -14.79 -3.28 1.86
C CYS A 314 -16.24 -2.92 1.60
N ILE A 315 -16.50 -1.66 1.22
CA ILE A 315 -17.83 -1.15 0.89
C ILE A 315 -17.77 -0.57 -0.51
N ASN A 316 -18.59 -1.08 -1.43
CA ASN A 316 -18.60 -0.66 -2.85
C ASN A 316 -17.20 -0.67 -3.48
N GLU A 317 -16.44 -1.75 -3.26
CA GLU A 317 -15.05 -1.92 -3.74
C GLU A 317 -14.02 -0.92 -3.15
N VAL A 318 -14.42 -0.11 -2.17
CA VAL A 318 -13.54 0.81 -1.46
C VAL A 318 -13.23 0.27 -0.07
N TYR A 319 -11.95 0.29 0.32
CA TYR A 319 -11.48 -0.03 1.67
C TYR A 319 -11.43 1.26 2.50
N PRO A 320 -12.42 1.54 3.39
CA PRO A 320 -12.51 2.83 4.06
C PRO A 320 -11.30 3.12 4.96
N LEU A 321 -10.72 2.08 5.57
CA LEU A 321 -9.58 2.26 6.47
C LEU A 321 -8.28 2.60 5.72
N GLU A 322 -8.05 1.99 4.55
CA GLU A 322 -6.92 2.35 3.68
C GLU A 322 -7.03 3.82 3.25
N LYS A 323 -8.22 4.26 2.83
CA LYS A 323 -8.49 5.67 2.49
C LYS A 323 -8.30 6.63 3.66
N LEU A 324 -8.58 6.18 4.88
CA LEU A 324 -8.34 6.96 6.09
C LEU A 324 -6.85 7.15 6.36
N TRP A 325 -6.02 6.14 6.10
CA TRP A 325 -4.55 6.24 6.22
C TRP A 325 -3.97 7.19 5.16
N GLU A 326 -4.42 7.10 3.90
CA GLU A 326 -4.05 8.05 2.85
C GLU A 326 -4.35 9.51 3.27
N ARG A 327 -5.57 9.76 3.78
CA ARG A 327 -5.98 11.08 4.27
C ARG A 327 -5.18 11.56 5.47
N ALA A 328 -4.80 10.68 6.39
CA ALA A 328 -3.99 11.05 7.54
C ALA A 328 -2.60 11.55 7.12
N LEU A 329 -1.97 10.90 6.13
CA LEU A 329 -0.70 11.34 5.56
C LEU A 329 -0.83 12.69 4.82
N GLU A 330 -1.91 12.87 4.06
CA GLU A 330 -2.25 14.14 3.42
C GLU A 330 -2.41 15.26 4.45
N ALA A 331 -3.19 15.03 5.52
CA ALA A 331 -3.41 15.99 6.58
C ALA A 331 -2.09 16.38 7.27
N TRP A 332 -1.23 15.41 7.59
CA TRP A 332 0.10 15.71 8.15
C TRP A 332 0.94 16.57 7.21
N SER A 333 0.95 16.26 5.91
CA SER A 333 1.67 17.05 4.92
C SER A 333 1.14 18.49 4.85
N GLU A 334 -0.17 18.70 4.79
CA GLU A 334 -0.77 20.05 4.78
C GLU A 334 -0.43 20.84 6.05
N ILE A 335 -0.59 20.23 7.23
CA ILE A 335 -0.34 20.88 8.52
C ILE A 335 1.14 21.22 8.70
N LEU A 336 2.05 20.29 8.38
CA LEU A 336 3.48 20.47 8.60
C LEU A 336 4.12 21.41 7.58
N LEU A 337 3.62 21.46 6.33
CA LEU A 337 4.17 22.35 5.31
C LEU A 337 3.61 23.79 5.38
N THR A 338 2.51 24.01 6.09
CA THR A 338 1.99 25.37 6.33
C THR A 338 2.95 26.14 7.25
N PRO A 339 3.29 27.42 6.99
CA PRO A 339 4.12 28.22 7.90
C PRO A 339 3.60 28.26 9.35
N GLY A 340 4.49 28.48 10.32
CA GLY A 340 4.17 28.47 11.76
C GLY A 340 4.79 27.28 12.51
N GLU A 341 4.95 27.43 13.82
CA GLU A 341 5.61 26.47 14.70
C GLU A 341 4.62 25.69 15.56
N SER A 342 3.47 26.28 15.90
CA SER A 342 2.48 25.67 16.79
C SER A 342 1.09 25.71 16.16
N SER A 343 0.52 24.52 15.92
CA SER A 343 -0.81 24.38 15.29
C SER A 343 -1.78 23.64 16.20
N LEU A 344 -3.02 24.13 16.26
CA LEU A 344 -4.16 23.41 16.84
C LEU A 344 -4.91 22.67 15.72
N VAL A 345 -5.38 21.46 15.97
CA VAL A 345 -6.12 20.66 14.98
C VAL A 345 -7.36 20.04 15.62
N VAL A 346 -8.54 20.27 15.06
CA VAL A 346 -9.81 19.71 15.56
C VAL A 346 -10.41 18.75 14.55
N THR A 347 -10.62 17.49 14.94
CA THR A 347 -11.12 16.46 14.03
C THR A 347 -11.84 15.30 14.75
N HIS A 348 -11.92 14.11 14.13
CA HIS A 348 -12.78 12.99 14.52
C HIS A 348 -11.99 11.78 14.99
N LYS A 349 -12.67 10.81 15.60
CA LYS A 349 -12.04 9.68 16.28
C LYS A 349 -11.22 8.81 15.33
N SER A 350 -11.76 8.44 14.18
CA SER A 350 -11.11 7.45 13.30
C SER A 350 -9.93 8.09 12.59
N ILE A 351 -10.11 9.28 12.02
CA ILE A 351 -8.99 10.04 11.42
C ILE A 351 -7.92 10.41 12.46
N LEU A 352 -8.26 10.72 13.72
CA LEU A 352 -7.25 10.91 14.78
C LEU A 352 -6.43 9.65 15.03
N ARG A 353 -7.09 8.48 15.11
CA ARG A 353 -6.37 7.20 15.24
C ARG A 353 -5.44 6.97 14.06
N ALA A 354 -5.88 7.25 12.84
CA ALA A 354 -5.04 7.14 11.65
C ALA A 354 -3.87 8.14 11.70
N MET A 355 -4.08 9.41 12.10
CA MET A 355 -3.02 10.40 12.25
C MET A 355 -2.00 10.00 13.33
N ILE A 356 -2.47 9.52 14.49
CA ILE A 356 -1.59 9.06 15.57
C ILE A 356 -0.80 7.83 15.12
N CYS A 357 -1.46 6.83 14.53
CA CYS A 357 -0.80 5.63 14.02
C CYS A 357 0.22 5.97 12.93
N THR A 358 -0.15 6.79 11.94
CA THR A 358 0.76 7.21 10.86
C THR A 358 1.90 8.10 11.34
N ALA A 359 1.79 8.78 12.48
CA ALA A 359 2.92 9.49 13.09
C ALA A 359 3.82 8.56 13.92
N LEU A 360 3.25 7.51 14.50
CA LEU A 360 3.94 6.53 15.35
C LEU A 360 4.48 5.31 14.62
N GLY A 361 4.25 5.17 13.32
CA GLY A 361 4.69 3.99 12.59
C GLY A 361 3.81 2.80 12.66
N LEU A 362 2.52 3.00 12.82
CA LEU A 362 1.58 1.93 13.01
C LEU A 362 0.68 1.82 11.79
N GLY A 363 0.54 0.59 11.28
CA GLY A 363 -0.31 0.33 10.13
C GLY A 363 -1.79 0.26 10.52
N PRO A 364 -2.68 0.10 9.53
CA PRO A 364 -4.12 0.00 9.74
C PRO A 364 -4.54 -1.07 10.77
N GLU A 365 -3.78 -2.14 10.93
CA GLU A 365 -3.99 -3.18 11.93
C GLU A 365 -3.98 -2.68 13.38
N ARG A 366 -3.37 -1.51 13.64
CA ARG A 366 -3.36 -0.86 14.96
C ARG A 366 -4.48 0.17 15.15
N PHE A 367 -5.40 0.32 14.19
CA PHE A 367 -6.50 1.28 14.27
C PHE A 367 -7.34 1.18 15.56
N ARG A 368 -7.48 -0.02 16.13
CA ARG A 368 -8.23 -0.26 17.38
C ARG A 368 -7.36 -0.24 18.64
N ALA A 369 -6.04 -0.03 18.53
CA ALA A 369 -5.11 -0.12 19.66
C ALA A 369 -5.19 1.04 20.66
N MET A 370 -5.90 2.12 20.32
CA MET A 370 -6.01 3.31 21.17
C MET A 370 -7.39 3.93 21.13
N ASP A 371 -7.74 4.65 22.19
CA ASP A 371 -8.95 5.46 22.26
C ASP A 371 -8.65 6.94 22.44
N VAL A 372 -9.54 7.78 21.91
CA VAL A 372 -9.51 9.24 22.10
C VAL A 372 -10.92 9.69 22.44
N ASN A 373 -11.09 10.23 23.64
CA ASN A 373 -12.38 10.71 24.17
C ASN A 373 -12.81 12.00 23.45
N ASN A 374 -14.10 12.34 23.50
CA ASN A 374 -14.58 13.63 23.01
C ASN A 374 -13.87 14.76 23.79
N GLY A 375 -13.32 15.74 23.07
CA GLY A 375 -12.46 16.77 23.66
C GLY A 375 -11.12 16.28 24.23
N GLY A 376 -10.75 15.02 24.03
CA GLY A 376 -9.43 14.50 24.38
C GLY A 376 -8.33 15.15 23.55
N LEU A 377 -7.21 15.48 24.19
CA LEU A 377 -6.07 16.17 23.59
C LEU A 377 -4.91 15.20 23.34
N CYS A 378 -4.30 15.27 22.17
CA CYS A 378 -3.03 14.58 21.86
C CYS A 378 -2.01 15.61 21.39
N VAL A 379 -0.74 15.44 21.76
CA VAL A 379 0.31 16.41 21.41
C VAL A 379 1.47 15.69 20.75
N PHE A 380 1.90 16.21 19.60
CA PHE A 380 3.11 15.80 18.91
C PHE A 380 4.09 16.95 18.81
N SER A 381 5.39 16.63 18.87
CA SER A 381 6.44 17.50 18.36
C SER A 381 7.10 16.88 17.13
N PHE A 382 7.58 17.73 16.24
CA PHE A 382 8.27 17.36 15.01
C PHE A 382 9.60 18.12 14.94
N ASN A 383 10.68 17.42 14.59
CA ASN A 383 11.94 18.10 14.28
C ASN A 383 11.93 18.65 12.85
N LYS A 384 13.02 19.31 12.43
CA LYS A 384 13.14 19.86 11.07
C LYS A 384 13.07 18.81 9.97
N ASN A 385 13.37 17.54 10.29
CA ASN A 385 13.26 16.46 9.33
C ASN A 385 11.80 16.01 9.13
N GLY A 386 10.84 16.47 9.95
CA GLY A 386 9.45 15.99 9.91
C GLY A 386 9.22 14.69 10.68
N GLU A 387 10.16 14.30 11.53
CA GLU A 387 10.08 13.10 12.36
C GLU A 387 9.20 13.37 13.60
N ALA A 388 8.21 12.52 13.84
CA ALA A 388 7.17 12.74 14.83
C ALA A 388 7.52 12.15 16.21
N MET A 389 7.17 12.87 17.28
CA MET A 389 7.31 12.39 18.65
C MET A 389 6.02 12.65 19.43
N LEU A 390 5.38 11.60 19.90
CA LEU A 390 4.20 11.70 20.75
C LEU A 390 4.61 12.21 22.14
N LYS A 391 4.03 13.32 22.58
CA LYS A 391 4.25 13.93 23.89
C LYS A 391 3.12 13.68 24.87
N ALA A 392 1.89 13.53 24.36
CA ALA A 392 0.72 13.19 25.15
C ALA A 392 -0.35 12.52 24.30
N LEU A 393 -1.05 11.54 24.87
CA LEU A 393 -2.13 10.80 24.23
C LEU A 393 -3.40 10.90 25.09
N ASN A 394 -4.49 11.38 24.48
CA ASN A 394 -5.82 11.42 25.06
C ASN A 394 -5.87 12.02 26.48
N MET A 395 -5.23 13.19 26.67
CA MET A 395 -5.34 13.94 27.91
C MET A 395 -6.78 14.43 28.09
N THR A 396 -7.35 14.18 29.26
CA THR A 396 -8.74 14.53 29.62
C THR A 396 -8.85 15.17 31.00
N ALA A 397 -7.73 15.57 31.61
CA ALA A 397 -7.73 16.17 32.95
C ALA A 397 -8.60 17.43 33.05
N HIS A 398 -8.68 18.22 31.97
CA HIS A 398 -9.55 19.39 31.86
C HIS A 398 -11.05 19.06 31.80
N MET A 399 -11.40 17.80 31.60
CA MET A 399 -12.79 17.32 31.62
C MET A 399 -13.27 16.89 33.02
N TYR A 400 -12.37 16.86 34.00
CA TYR A 400 -12.68 16.49 35.38
C TYR A 400 -13.20 17.71 36.16
N THR A 401 -14.44 17.64 36.63
CA THR A 401 -15.05 18.65 37.52
C THR A 401 -15.90 17.93 38.57
N ASP A 402 -15.91 18.42 39.81
CA ASP A 402 -16.74 17.89 40.92
C ASP A 402 -16.62 16.36 41.12
N HIS A 403 -15.40 15.85 41.01
CA HIS A 403 -15.10 14.42 41.11
C HIS A 403 -15.68 13.52 40.01
N VAL A 404 -16.19 14.10 38.93
CA VAL A 404 -16.78 13.38 37.80
C VAL A 404 -16.07 13.74 36.50
N TYR A 405 -15.82 12.74 35.66
CA TYR A 405 -15.34 12.96 34.30
C TYR A 405 -16.51 13.14 33.34
N HIS A 406 -16.48 14.24 32.58
CA HIS A 406 -17.50 14.54 31.58
C HIS A 406 -17.03 14.09 30.19
N TYR A 407 -17.13 12.79 29.91
CA TYR A 407 -16.73 12.17 28.62
C TYR A 407 -17.82 12.19 27.56
#